data_AF-A0A183MZU5-F1
#
_entry.id   AF-A0A183MZU5-F1
#
_cell.length_a   1.000
_cell.length_b   1.000
_cell.length_c   1.000
_cell.angle_alpha   90.00
_cell.angle_beta   90.00
_cell.angle_gamma   90.00
#
_symmetry.space_group_name_H-M   'P 1'
#
loop_
_entity.id
_entity.type
_entity.pdbx_description
1 polymer ?
#
loop_
_entity_poly.entity_id
_entity_poly.type
_entity_poly.pdbx_seq_one_letter_code
_entity_poly.pdbx_strand_id
1 'polypeptide(L)'
;QVRARYEYIPKQADELELHVDDIIQVLDRNLPDDGWWRGRNMRTNLIGIFPDNFVAPINGTNKELDESKLQVCMTSVLLIETFLQSVLFTSDHFYFR
;
A
#
# COMPACT_ATOMS: atom_id res chain seq x y z
N GLN A 1 -1.59 -6.33 1.09
CA GLN A 1 -0.92 -7.22 0.13
C GLN A 1 -0.32 -8.40 0.88
N VAL A 2 -0.15 -9.52 0.20
CA VAL A 2 0.40 -10.77 0.73
C VAL A 2 1.41 -11.35 -0.26
N ARG A 3 2.33 -12.18 0.21
CA ARG A 3 3.37 -12.84 -0.58
C ARG A 3 3.10 -14.33 -0.62
N ALA A 4 3.06 -14.90 -1.81
CA ALA A 4 2.98 -16.35 -1.97
C ALA A 4 4.23 -17.03 -1.39
N ARG A 5 4.01 -18.01 -0.51
CA ARG A 5 5.06 -18.84 0.09
C ARG A 5 5.31 -20.11 -0.72
N TYR A 6 4.29 -20.55 -1.45
CA TYR A 6 4.29 -21.78 -2.21
C TYR A 6 3.68 -21.52 -3.58
N GLU A 7 4.10 -22.31 -4.56
CA GLU A 7 3.50 -22.33 -5.87
C GLU A 7 2.12 -23.00 -5.82
N TYR A 8 1.17 -22.43 -6.54
CA TYR A 8 -0.19 -22.96 -6.65
C TYR A 8 -0.62 -22.93 -8.10
N ILE A 9 -0.92 -24.13 -8.63
CA ILE A 9 -1.40 -24.32 -9.98
C ILE A 9 -2.94 -24.32 -9.93
N PRO A 10 -3.61 -23.40 -10.65
CA PRO A 10 -5.05 -23.33 -10.67
C PRO A 10 -5.64 -24.57 -11.34
N LYS A 11 -6.65 -25.16 -10.70
CA LYS A 11 -7.48 -26.27 -11.20
C LYS A 11 -8.75 -25.78 -11.87
N GLN A 12 -9.23 -24.60 -11.50
CA GLN A 12 -10.43 -23.98 -12.05
C GLN A 12 -10.10 -22.60 -12.66
N ALA A 13 -10.96 -22.11 -13.56
CA ALA A 13 -10.73 -20.87 -14.30
C ALA A 13 -10.86 -19.60 -13.45
N ASP A 14 -11.51 -19.70 -12.30
CA ASP A 14 -11.68 -18.67 -11.28
C ASP A 14 -10.53 -18.63 -10.27
N GLU A 15 -9.70 -19.67 -10.22
CA GLU A 15 -8.52 -19.74 -9.34
C GLU A 15 -7.35 -18.92 -9.89
N LEU A 16 -6.59 -18.33 -8.97
CA LEU A 16 -5.41 -17.51 -9.27
C LEU A 16 -4.15 -18.35 -9.16
N GLU A 17 -3.36 -18.36 -10.23
CA GLU A 17 -2.01 -18.93 -10.21
C GLU A 17 -1.09 -18.15 -9.26
N LEU A 18 -0.42 -18.88 -8.38
CA LEU A 18 0.58 -18.32 -7.45
C LEU A 18 1.95 -18.89 -7.79
N HIS A 19 2.97 -18.03 -7.87
CA HIS A 19 4.36 -18.46 -7.84
C HIS A 19 5.01 -18.04 -6.52
N VAL A 20 6.04 -18.78 -6.09
CA VAL A 20 6.83 -18.41 -4.90
C VAL A 20 7.30 -16.96 -5.04
N ASP A 21 7.08 -16.18 -4.00
CA ASP A 21 7.41 -14.76 -3.90
C ASP A 21 6.54 -13.79 -4.70
N ASP A 22 5.48 -14.26 -5.37
CA ASP A 22 4.50 -13.38 -6.01
C ASP A 22 3.81 -12.49 -4.98
N ILE A 23 3.61 -11.23 -5.37
CA ILE A 23 2.87 -10.24 -4.58
C ILE A 23 1.43 -10.23 -5.03
N ILE A 24 0.52 -10.48 -4.09
CA ILE A 24 -0.91 -10.54 -4.35
C ILE A 24 -1.60 -9.41 -3.59
N GLN A 25 -2.38 -8.62 -4.32
CA GLN A 25 -3.27 -7.64 -3.75
C GLN A 25 -4.58 -8.33 -3.37
N VAL A 26 -4.82 -8.49 -2.06
CA VAL A 26 -6.08 -9.04 -1.55
C VAL A 26 -7.19 -8.02 -1.82
N LEU A 27 -8.22 -8.45 -2.56
CA LEU A 27 -9.40 -7.67 -2.92
C LEU A 27 -10.57 -8.01 -2.00
N ASP A 28 -10.79 -9.29 -1.72
CA ASP A 28 -11.86 -9.77 -0.86
C ASP A 28 -11.40 -10.97 -0.03
N ARG A 29 -11.83 -11.00 1.24
CA ARG A 29 -11.56 -12.09 2.19
C ARG A 29 -12.83 -12.79 2.65
N ASN A 30 -14.00 -12.27 2.28
CA ASN A 30 -15.30 -12.74 2.71
C ASN A 30 -15.95 -13.60 1.61
N LEU A 31 -15.23 -14.63 1.15
CA LEU A 31 -15.80 -15.60 0.21
C LEU A 31 -16.69 -16.61 0.95
N PRO A 32 -17.65 -17.26 0.26
CA PRO A 32 -18.49 -18.30 0.86
C PRO A 32 -17.68 -19.50 1.38
N ASP A 33 -16.52 -19.75 0.78
CA ASP A 33 -15.61 -20.82 1.15
C ASP A 33 -14.55 -20.30 2.13
N ASP A 34 -14.65 -20.76 3.38
CA ASP A 34 -13.69 -20.43 4.43
C ASP A 34 -12.26 -20.84 4.00
N GLY A 35 -11.31 -19.91 4.11
CA GLY A 35 -9.90 -20.13 3.73
C GLY A 35 -9.56 -19.76 2.29
N TRP A 36 -10.51 -19.23 1.52
CA TRP A 36 -10.25 -18.69 0.18
C TRP A 36 -10.34 -17.17 0.17
N TRP A 37 -9.34 -16.53 -0.43
CA TRP A 37 -9.34 -15.10 -0.65
C TRP A 37 -9.32 -14.77 -2.13
N ARG A 38 -9.97 -13.68 -2.50
CA ARG A 38 -9.91 -13.13 -3.85
C ARG A 38 -8.84 -12.06 -3.91
N GLY A 39 -7.99 -12.12 -4.92
CA GLY A 39 -6.97 -11.11 -5.12
C GLY A 39 -6.47 -10.99 -6.53
N ARG A 40 -5.58 -10.02 -6.71
CA ARG A 40 -4.92 -9.72 -7.98
C ARG A 40 -3.43 -10.04 -7.87
N ASN A 41 -2.92 -10.87 -8.77
CA ASN A 41 -1.49 -11.12 -8.87
C ASN A 41 -0.82 -9.89 -9.51
N MET A 42 0.15 -9.27 -8.83
CA MET A 42 0.82 -8.06 -9.34
C MET A 42 1.78 -8.35 -10.51
N ARG A 43 2.26 -9.59 -10.65
CA ARG A 43 3.14 -10.01 -11.75
C ARG A 43 2.38 -10.20 -13.04
N THR A 44 1.27 -10.93 -13.01
CA THR A 44 0.47 -11.26 -14.21
C THR A 44 -0.72 -10.33 -14.40
N ASN A 45 -1.05 -9.50 -13.41
CA ASN A 45 -2.25 -8.65 -13.33
C ASN A 45 -3.59 -9.40 -13.36
N LEU A 46 -3.58 -10.73 -13.28
CA LEU A 46 -4.76 -11.57 -13.25
C LEU A 46 -5.47 -11.52 -11.89
N ILE A 47 -6.78 -11.72 -11.91
CA ILE A 47 -7.64 -11.71 -10.72
C ILE A 47 -8.28 -13.09 -10.59
N GLY A 48 -8.24 -13.64 -9.39
CA GLY A 48 -8.86 -14.94 -9.09
C GLY A 48 -8.90 -15.20 -7.59
N ILE A 49 -9.36 -16.39 -7.23
CA ILE A 49 -9.40 -16.88 -5.85
C ILE A 49 -8.19 -17.76 -5.57
N PHE A 50 -7.67 -17.71 -4.35
CA PHE A 50 -6.54 -18.54 -3.95
C PHE A 50 -6.65 -18.90 -2.46
N PRO A 51 -6.07 -20.03 -2.04
CA PRO A 51 -6.06 -20.42 -0.64
C PRO A 51 -5.15 -19.52 0.20
N ASP A 52 -5.66 -19.05 1.33
CA ASP A 52 -4.92 -18.16 2.24
C ASP A 52 -3.69 -18.84 2.87
N ASN A 53 -3.75 -20.15 3.08
CA ASN A 53 -2.65 -20.96 3.63
C ASN A 53 -1.36 -20.92 2.78
N PHE A 54 -1.46 -20.56 1.51
CA PHE A 54 -0.33 -20.53 0.58
C PHE A 54 0.35 -19.15 0.53
N VAL A 55 -0.21 -18.16 1.23
CA VAL A 55 0.30 -16.81 1.28
C VAL A 55 0.66 -16.43 2.70
N ALA A 56 1.67 -15.58 2.84
CA ALA A 56 1.99 -14.92 4.09
C ALA A 56 1.76 -13.43 3.95
N PRO A 57 1.33 -12.73 5.01
CA PRO A 57 1.45 -11.28 5.03
C PRO A 57 2.90 -10.91 4.69
N ILE A 58 3.07 -9.93 3.81
CA ILE A 58 4.38 -9.32 3.60
C ILE A 58 4.67 -8.57 4.89
N ASN A 59 5.28 -9.26 5.84
CA ASN A 59 5.83 -8.66 7.03
C ASN A 59 7.00 -7.78 6.56
N GLY A 60 6.69 -6.55 6.16
CA GLY A 60 7.56 -5.48 6.59
C GLY A 60 7.40 -5.39 8.10
N THR A 61 8.49 -5.34 8.85
CA THR A 61 8.57 -4.38 9.95
C THR A 61 8.14 -3.01 9.40
N ASN A 62 6.83 -2.74 9.29
CA ASN A 62 6.16 -1.46 8.94
C ASN A 62 4.64 -1.63 8.71
N LYS A 63 3.92 -2.06 9.74
CA LYS A 63 2.54 -1.58 9.96
C LYS A 63 2.46 -0.54 11.08
N GLU A 64 3.58 0.12 11.36
CA GLU A 64 3.69 1.27 12.27
C GLU A 64 4.44 2.45 11.60
N LEU A 65 4.41 2.55 10.27
CA LEU A 65 5.19 3.58 9.57
C LEU A 65 4.51 4.25 8.36
N ASP A 66 3.18 4.19 8.22
CA ASP A 66 2.52 4.82 7.05
C ASP A 66 1.23 5.61 7.31
N GLU A 67 0.95 5.99 8.55
CA GLU A 67 -0.06 7.04 8.87
C GLU A 67 0.57 8.15 9.72
N SER A 68 1.51 7.80 10.61
CA SER A 68 2.23 8.77 11.46
C SER A 68 3.42 9.46 10.78
N LYS A 69 4.00 8.93 9.69
CA LYS A 69 5.11 9.60 8.97
C LYS A 69 4.66 10.50 7.81
N LEU A 70 3.53 10.22 7.14
CA LEU A 70 2.99 11.19 6.19
C LEU A 70 2.52 12.47 6.91
N GLN A 71 1.98 12.35 8.13
CA GLN A 71 1.61 13.52 8.92
C GLN A 71 2.82 14.39 9.27
N VAL A 72 3.99 13.81 9.57
CA VAL A 72 5.22 14.54 9.93
C VAL A 72 5.82 15.27 8.73
N CYS A 73 5.81 14.66 7.54
CA CYS A 73 6.28 15.31 6.31
C CYS A 73 5.31 16.41 5.86
N MET A 74 3.99 16.20 5.99
CA MET A 74 3.00 17.22 5.60
C MET A 74 2.99 18.41 6.58
N THR A 75 3.18 18.20 7.89
CA THR A 75 3.26 19.31 8.86
C THR A 75 4.53 20.13 8.70
N SER A 76 5.68 19.50 8.43
CA SER A 76 6.93 20.23 8.21
C SER A 76 6.90 21.04 6.91
N VAL A 77 6.32 20.52 5.83
CA VAL A 77 6.18 21.25 4.56
C VAL A 77 5.19 22.42 4.66
N LEU A 78 4.02 22.25 5.29
CA LEU A 78 3.08 23.38 5.52
C LEU A 78 3.64 24.45 6.47
N LEU A 79 4.43 24.06 7.48
CA LEU A 79 5.03 25.03 8.40
C LEU A 79 6.11 25.87 7.71
N ILE A 80 6.88 25.27 6.79
CA ILE A 80 7.89 26.00 6.00
C ILE A 80 7.23 26.97 5.02
N GLU A 81 6.14 26.56 4.34
CA GLU A 81 5.39 27.43 3.43
C GLU A 81 4.75 28.62 4.18
N THR A 82 4.14 28.38 5.34
CA THR A 82 3.58 29.45 6.17
C THR A 82 4.68 30.36 6.76
N PHE A 83 5.82 29.81 7.15
CA PHE A 83 6.96 30.60 7.63
C PHE A 83 7.57 31.45 6.51
N LEU A 84 7.74 30.91 5.31
CA LEU A 84 8.20 31.65 4.13
C LEU A 84 7.20 32.75 3.71
N GLN A 85 5.90 32.49 3.76
CA GLN A 85 4.88 33.52 3.53
C GLN A 85 4.95 34.65 4.56
N SER A 86 5.23 34.35 5.83
CA SER A 86 5.40 35.39 6.87
C SER A 86 6.69 36.20 6.73
N VAL A 87 7.80 35.59 6.28
CA VAL A 87 9.08 36.27 6.07
C VAL A 87 9.06 37.16 4.81
N LEU A 88 8.39 36.71 3.74
CA LEU A 88 8.14 37.53 2.54
C LEU A 88 7.25 38.74 2.85
N PHE A 89 6.22 38.58 3.69
CA PHE A 89 5.33 39.70 4.04
C PHE A 89 6.01 40.76 4.93
N THR A 90 7.04 40.40 5.69
CA THR A 90 7.82 41.36 6.50
C THR A 90 8.89 42.15 5.72
N SER A 91 9.09 41.87 4.43
CA SER A 91 10.14 42.52 3.63
C SER A 91 9.64 43.54 2.60
N ASP A 92 8.34 43.87 2.60
CA ASP A 92 7.77 44.89 1.70
C ASP A 92 7.14 46.08 2.46
N HIS A 93 7.73 46.47 3.60
CA HIS A 93 7.41 47.76 4.22
C HIS A 93 8.64 48.51 4.74
N PHE A 94 9.79 48.31 4.08
CA PHE A 94 10.98 49.14 4.28
C PHE A 94 11.75 49.34 2.96
N TYR A 95 11.04 49.56 1.86
CA TYR A 95 11.64 50.11 0.63
C TYR A 95 10.61 50.92 -0.18
N PHE A 96 10.07 51.99 0.40
CA PHE A 96 10.05 53.31 -0.24
C PHE A 96 9.38 54.34 0.69
N ARG A 97 10.12 55.43 0.86
CA ARG A 97 9.69 56.81 1.10
C ARG A 97 8.20 57.13 0.92
#